data_AF-A0A2W4X3E1-F1
#
_entry.id   AF-A0A2W4X3E1-F1
#
_cell.length_a   1.000
_cell.length_b   1.000
_cell.length_c   1.000
_cell.angle_alpha   90.00
_cell.angle_beta   90.00
_cell.angle_gamma   90.00
#
_symmetry.space_group_name_H-M   'P 1'
#
loop_
_entity.id
_entity.type
_entity.pdbx_description
1 polymer ?
#
loop_
_entity_poly.entity_id
_entity_poly.type
_entity_poly.pdbx_seq_one_letter_code
_entity_poly.pdbx_strand_id
1 'polypeptide(L)' 'MNYYNEIDPFAVQWLKELIRAGLIPAGDVDERSIEDVLP' A
#
# COMPACT_ATOMS: atom_id res chain seq x y z
N MET A 1 4.37 -12.24 2.85
CA MET A 1 3.35 -11.27 3.26
C MET A 1 3.86 -9.93 2.77
N ASN A 2 3.35 -9.46 1.62
CA ASN A 2 3.89 -8.25 0.98
C ASN A 2 3.37 -7.01 1.71
N TYR A 3 4.20 -5.97 1.76
CA TYR A 3 3.88 -4.69 2.39
C TYR A 3 4.15 -3.57 1.38
N TYR A 4 3.12 -2.78 1.09
CA TYR A 4 3.20 -1.63 0.22
C TYR A 4 3.00 -0.38 1.08
N ASN A 5 3.96 0.55 1.07
CA ASN A 5 3.83 1.82 1.77
C ASN A 5 3.68 2.93 0.74
N GLU A 6 2.54 3.61 0.73
CA GLU A 6 2.26 4.68 -0.22
C GLU A 6 1.37 5.73 0.44
N ILE A 7 1.82 6.98 0.46
CA ILE A 7 1.11 8.08 1.11
C ILE A 7 0.12 8.76 0.17
N ASP A 8 0.35 8.68 -1.15
CA ASP A 8 -0.53 9.27 -2.13
C ASP A 8 -1.86 8.50 -2.18
N PRO A 9 -3.01 9.14 -1.83
CA PRO A 9 -4.28 8.44 -1.73
C PRO A 9 -4.75 7.85 -3.06
N PHE A 10 -4.36 8.46 -4.20
CA PHE A 10 -4.71 7.96 -5.51
C PHE A 10 -3.93 6.68 -5.84
N ALA A 11 -2.62 6.66 -5.57
CA ALA A 11 -1.77 5.50 -5.74
C ALA A 11 -2.16 4.34 -4.80
N VAL A 12 -2.54 4.63 -3.54
CA VAL A 12 -3.07 3.62 -2.59
C VAL A 12 -4.31 2.91 -3.15
N GLN A 13 -5.27 3.67 -3.70
CA GLN A 13 -6.46 3.09 -4.34
C GLN A 13 -6.09 2.23 -5.53
N TRP A 14 -5.15 2.68 -6.35
CA TRP A 14 -4.63 1.92 -7.48
C TRP A 14 -3.98 0.59 -7.06
N LEU A 15 -3.15 0.60 -6.01
CA LEU A 15 -2.52 -0.61 -5.46
C LEU A 15 -3.57 -1.61 -4.97
N LYS A 16 -4.60 -1.14 -4.26
CA LYS A 16 -5.70 -1.99 -3.79
C LYS A 16 -6.45 -2.64 -4.96
N GLU A 17 -6.70 -1.89 -6.03
CA GLU A 17 -7.34 -2.44 -7.24
C GLU A 17 -6.45 -3.45 -7.97
N LEU A 18 -5.14 -3.22 -8.08
CA LEU A 18 -4.20 -4.17 -8.69
C LEU A 18 -4.11 -5.48 -7.90
N ILE A 19 -4.14 -5.41 -6.56
CA ILE A 19 -4.21 -6.58 -5.69
C ILE A 19 -5.52 -7.33 -5.92
N ARG A 20 -6.65 -6.60 -5.95
CA ARG A 20 -7.98 -7.18 -6.17
C ARG A 20 -8.11 -7.85 -7.55
N ALA A 21 -7.47 -7.29 -8.56
CA ALA A 21 -7.38 -7.87 -9.90
C ALA A 21 -6.38 -9.04 -10.01
N GLY A 22 -5.61 -9.33 -8.96
CA GLY A 22 -4.60 -10.38 -8.96
C GLY A 22 -3.39 -10.08 -9.87
N LEU A 23 -3.20 -8.82 -10.24
CA LEU A 23 -2.08 -8.38 -11.10
C LEU A 23 -0.78 -8.23 -10.31
N ILE A 24 -0.89 -7.95 -9.01
CA ILE A 24 0.24 -7.94 -8.08
C ILE A 24 -0.04 -8.86 -6.88
N PRO A 25 1.00 -9.35 -6.19
CA PRO A 25 0.80 -10.21 -5.03
C PRO A 25 0.01 -9.49 -3.93
N ALA A 26 -0.89 -10.24 -3.28
CA ALA A 26 -1.64 -9.77 -2.13
C ALA A 26 -0.71 -9.31 -0.99
N GLY A 27 -1.05 -8.18 -0.39
CA GLY A 27 -0.28 -7.55 0.68
C GLY A 27 -1.05 -6.42 1.35
N ASP A 28 -0.53 -5.96 2.48
CA ASP A 28 -1.08 -4.83 3.21
C ASP A 28 -0.58 -3.53 2.56
N VAL A 29 -1.50 -2.57 2.39
CA VAL A 29 -1.19 -1.24 1.88
C VAL A 29 -1.27 -0.26 3.05
N ASP A 30 -0.13 0.23 3.49
CA ASP A 30 -0.03 1.28 4.50
C ASP A 30 -0.02 2.64 3.82
N GLU A 31 -0.85 3.53 4.35
CA GLU A 31 -1.03 4.91 3.87
C GLU A 31 -0.41 5.96 4.81
N ARG A 32 0.29 5.50 5.87
CA ARG A 32 0.94 6.37 6.84
C ARG A 32 2.28 6.89 6.32
N SER A 33 2.61 8.14 6.66
CA SER A 33 3.97 8.64 6.45
C SER A 33 4.94 7.85 7.32
N ILE A 34 6.10 7.49 6.76
CA ILE A 34 7.20 6.88 7.52
C ILE A 34 7.78 7.84 8.58
N GLU A 35 7.49 9.14 8.46
CA GLU A 35 7.94 10.19 9.40
C GLU A 35 7.31 10.05 10.80
N ASP A 36 6.17 9.35 10.92
CA ASP A 36 5.51 9.08 12.21
C ASP A 36 5.97 7.77 12.86
N VAL A 37 6.89 7.02 12.24
CA VAL A 37 7.40 5.76 12.78
C VAL A 37 8.58 6.04 13.70
N LEU A 38 8.31 6.14 15.00
CA LEU A 38 9.33 6.16 16.05
C LEU A 38 9.88 4.74 16.31
N PRO A 39 11.19 4.61 16.62
CA PRO A 39 11.85 3.31 16.84
C PRO A 39 11.36 2.53 18.06
#